data_AF-A0AAD4QN28-F1
#
_entry.id   AF-A0AAD4QN28-F1
#
_cell.length_a   1.000
_cell.length_b   1.000
_cell.length_c   1.000
_cell.angle_alpha   90.00
_cell.angle_beta   90.00
_cell.angle_gamma   90.00
#
_symmetry.space_group_name_H-M   'P 1'
#
loop_
_entity.id
_entity.type
_entity.pdbx_description
1 polymer ?
#
loop_
_entity_poly.entity_id
_entity_poly.type
_entity_poly.pdbx_seq_one_letter_code
_entity_poly.pdbx_strand_id
1 'polypeptide(L)' 'TACTDVVKKPKLDYHYGQCRASFTCIDCSATFTSPTQWKSHTSCVTEAEKYQKSLYKGPK' A
#
# COMPACT_ATOMS: atom_id res chain seq x y z
N THR A 1 3.51 -10.50 -14.48
CA THR A 1 4.83 -10.64 -13.81
C THR A 1 4.78 -9.83 -12.54
N ALA A 2 4.83 -10.47 -11.37
CA ALA A 2 4.87 -9.74 -10.10
C ALA A 2 6.30 -9.21 -9.91
N CYS A 3 6.44 -7.93 -9.58
CA CYS A 3 7.74 -7.34 -9.30
C CYS A 3 7.93 -7.25 -7.79
N THR A 4 9.02 -7.84 -7.31
CA THR A 4 9.40 -7.89 -5.89
C THR A 4 10.46 -6.83 -5.57
N ASP A 5 10.55 -5.77 -6.38
CA ASP A 5 11.48 -4.67 -6.15
C ASP A 5 10.95 -3.67 -5.13
N VAL A 6 11.86 -3.21 -4.26
CA VAL A 6 11.59 -2.13 -3.31
C VAL A 6 12.00 -0.81 -3.96
N VAL A 7 11.01 -0.09 -4.48
CA VAL A 7 11.20 1.22 -5.13
C VAL A 7 10.81 2.37 -4.19
N LYS A 8 11.63 3.43 -4.17
CA LYS A 8 11.29 4.67 -3.47
C LYS A 8 10.09 5.35 -4.16
N LYS A 9 9.18 5.96 -3.39
CA LYS A 9 8.01 6.73 -3.87
C LYS A 9 8.26 7.60 -5.13
N PRO A 10 9.31 8.45 -5.23
CA PRO A 10 9.54 9.26 -6.42
C PRO A 10 9.84 8.45 -7.70
N LYS A 11 10.36 7.22 -7.57
CA LYS A 11 10.65 6.32 -8.71
C LYS A 11 9.52 5.33 -8.99
N LEU A 12 8.54 5.23 -8.09
CA LEU A 12 7.39 4.34 -8.20
C LEU A 12 6.55 4.64 -9.46
N ASP A 13 6.38 5.91 -9.80
CA ASP A 13 5.57 6.34 -10.95
C ASP A 13 6.17 5.87 -12.28
N TYR A 14 7.49 5.99 -12.40
CA TYR A 14 8.23 5.49 -13.55
C TYR A 14 8.19 3.96 -13.62
N HIS A 15 8.40 3.30 -12.48
CA HIS A 15 8.36 1.84 -12.40
C HIS A 15 6.96 1.29 -12.75
N TYR A 16 5.88 1.97 -12.33
CA TYR A 16 4.53 1.58 -12.67
C TYR A 16 4.26 1.57 -14.17
N GLY A 17 4.80 2.55 -14.91
CA GLY A 17 4.68 2.59 -16.37
C GLY A 17 5.27 1.37 -17.08
N GLN A 18 6.30 0.75 -16.49
CA GLN A 18 6.98 -0.43 -17.01
C GLN A 18 6.36 -1.73 -16.49
N CYS A 19 6.08 -1.79 -15.20
CA CYS A 19 5.71 -3.01 -14.51
C CYS A 19 4.19 -3.24 -14.47
N ARG A 20 3.41 -2.17 -14.32
CA ARG A 20 1.94 -2.20 -14.16
C ARG A 20 1.46 -3.18 -13.08
N ALA A 21 2.29 -3.44 -12.07
CA ALA A 21 1.96 -4.30 -10.94
C ALA A 21 1.29 -3.51 -9.80
N SER A 22 0.65 -4.23 -8.89
CA SER A 22 0.16 -3.70 -7.62
C SER A 22 1.33 -3.45 -6.67
N PHE A 23 1.31 -2.31 -5.97
CA PHE A 23 2.32 -1.95 -4.98
C PHE A 23 1.77 -2.05 -3.57
N THR A 24 2.56 -2.59 -2.67
CA THR A 24 2.21 -2.65 -1.26
C THR A 24 3.14 -1.74 -0.48
N CYS A 25 2.59 -0.81 0.29
CA CYS A 25 3.40 -0.03 1.22
C CYS A 25 3.86 -0.94 2.35
N ILE A 26 5.17 -1.03 2.57
CA ILE A 26 5.76 -1.89 3.60
C ILE A 26 5.44 -1.38 5.00
N ASP A 27 5.28 -0.06 5.18
CA ASP A 27 5.02 0.54 6.49
C ASP A 27 3.59 0.27 7.00
N CYS A 28 2.60 0.27 6.12
CA CYS A 28 1.18 0.10 6.49
C CYS A 28 0.51 -1.13 5.89
N SER A 29 1.23 -1.92 5.08
CA SER A 29 0.71 -3.09 4.34
C SER A 29 -0.50 -2.77 3.42
N ALA A 30 -0.72 -1.50 3.07
CA ALA A 30 -1.76 -1.09 2.14
C ALA A 30 -1.35 -1.43 0.71
N THR A 31 -2.22 -2.12 -0.03
CA THR A 31 -1.99 -2.47 -1.44
C THR A 31 -2.71 -1.48 -2.34
N PHE A 32 -1.98 -0.93 -3.30
CA PHE A 32 -2.42 0.07 -4.24
C PHE A 32 -2.27 -0.46 -5.66
N THR A 33 -3.30 -0.25 -6.47
CA THR A 33 -3.34 -0.66 -7.88
C THR A 33 -3.34 0.53 -8.84
N SER A 34 -3.39 1.76 -8.32
CA SER A 34 -3.51 2.96 -9.14
C SER A 34 -2.60 4.10 -8.66
N PRO A 35 -2.00 4.88 -9.58
CA PRO A 35 -1.07 5.94 -9.24
C PRO A 35 -1.61 7.02 -8.35
N THR A 36 -2.90 7.31 -8.48
CA THR A 36 -3.59 8.29 -7.64
C THR A 36 -3.60 7.88 -6.16
N GLN A 37 -3.66 6.57 -5.85
CA GLN A 37 -3.75 6.10 -4.48
C GLN A 37 -2.41 6.24 -3.74
N TRP A 38 -1.30 5.76 -4.32
CA TRP A 38 0.01 5.87 -3.66
C TRP A 38 0.62 7.27 -3.73
N LYS A 39 0.23 8.10 -4.72
CA LYS A 39 0.63 9.53 -4.76
C LYS A 39 -0.01 10.31 -3.62
N SER A 40 -1.27 10.01 -3.32
CA SER A 40 -2.00 10.63 -2.20
C SER A 40 -1.59 10.04 -0.85
N HIS A 41 -0.90 8.89 -0.85
CA HIS A 41 -0.33 8.27 0.33
C HIS A 41 0.95 8.98 0.77
N THR A 42 0.84 10.17 1.37
CA THR A 42 1.98 10.95 1.88
C THR A 42 2.29 10.62 3.34
N SER A 43 1.27 10.25 4.11
CA SER A 43 1.38 9.78 5.49
C SER A 43 0.90 8.33 5.55
N CYS A 44 1.80 7.41 5.91
CA CYS A 44 1.38 6.06 6.28
C CYS A 44 0.48 6.18 7.51
N VAL A 45 -0.64 5.46 7.54
CA VAL A 45 -1.51 5.47 8.71
C VAL A 45 -0.69 5.10 9.94
N THR A 46 -0.77 5.99 10.93
CA THR A 46 -0.17 5.82 12.24
C THR A 46 -0.93 4.74 13.02
N GLU A 47 -0.36 4.31 14.14
CA GLU A 47 -0.68 3.12 14.95
C GLU A 47 -2.17 2.72 15.15
N ALA A 48 -3.15 3.58 14.87
CA ALA A 48 -4.59 3.34 15.00
C ALA A 48 -5.14 2.21 14.10
N GLU A 49 -4.69 2.05 12.85
CA GLU A 49 -5.16 0.94 11.98
C GLU A 49 -4.56 -0.43 12.39
N LYS A 50 -3.49 -0.43 13.19
CA LYS A 50 -2.90 -1.65 13.79
C LYS A 50 -3.78 -2.25 14.90
N TYR A 51 -4.57 -1.43 15.61
CA TYR A 51 -5.38 -1.87 16.75
C TYR A 51 -6.82 -2.28 16.39
N GLN A 52 -7.35 -1.92 15.21
CA GLN A 52 -8.77 -2.15 14.89
C GLN A 52 -9.11 -3.50 14.23
N LYS A 53 -8.17 -4.44 14.11
CA LYS A 53 -8.47 -5.80 13.60
C LYS A 53 -8.83 -6.84 14.67
N SER A 54 -9.00 -6.44 15.93
CA SER A 54 -9.46 -7.34 17.01
C SER A 54 -10.93 -7.18 17.41
N LEU A 55 -11.74 -6.39 16.70
CA LEU A 55 -13.14 -6.11 17.06
C LEU A 55 -14.18 -6.61 16.04
N TYR A 56 -13.94 -7.74 15.36
CA TYR A 56 -15.02 -8.48 14.69
C TYR A 56 -15.20 -9.87 15.29
N LYS A 57 -15.88 -9.93 16.44
CA LYS A 57 -16.66 -11.11 16.83
C LYS A 57 -18.07 -10.86 16.30
N GLY A 58 -18.44 -11.53 15.20
CA GLY A 58 -19.84 -11.59 14.79
C GLY A 58 -20.69 -12.16 15.95
N PRO A 59 -21.94 -11.68 16.14
CA PRO A 59 -22.83 -12.25 17.13
C PRO A 59 -23.13 -13.72 16.80
N LYS A 60 -23.19 -14.54 17.85
CA LYS A 60 -23.70 -15.92 17.80
C LYS A 60 -25.16 -15.94 17.39
#